data_AF-G7YU98-F1
#
_entry.id   AF-G7YU98-F1
#
_cell.length_a   1.000
_cell.length_b   1.000
_cell.length_c   1.000
_cell.angle_alpha   90.00
_cell.angle_beta   90.00
_cell.angle_gamma   90.00
#
_symmetry.space_group_name_H-M   'P 1'
#
loop_
_entity.id
_entity.type
_entity.pdbx_description
1 polymer ?
#
loop_
_entity_poly.entity_id
_entity_poly.type
_entity_poly.pdbx_seq_one_letter_code
_entity_poly.pdbx_strand_id
1 'polypeptide(L)'
;MFQRSVLSNNHDSYNRIAAAVLKDLQRVGREKRLTTFEIPKKVHLDPMSWTPDTGLVTDALKLKRFNLQLRFQQEIDRMYEKSTRT
;
A
#
# COMPACT_ATOMS: atom_id res chain seq x y z
N MET A 1 12.71 -11.30 -31.34
CA MET A 1 11.29 -11.12 -30.97
C MET A 1 10.95 -12.02 -29.78
N PHE A 2 11.57 -11.77 -28.63
CA PHE A 2 11.35 -12.53 -27.39
C PHE A 2 11.67 -11.60 -26.24
N GLN A 3 10.68 -10.90 -25.68
CA GLN A 3 10.68 -10.36 -24.30
C GLN A 3 9.35 -9.60 -24.08
N ARG A 4 8.25 -10.35 -23.94
CA ARG A 4 6.98 -9.78 -23.45
C ARG A 4 6.24 -10.68 -22.44
N SER A 5 6.74 -11.89 -22.19
CA SER A 5 6.05 -12.90 -21.38
C SER A 5 6.43 -12.90 -19.88
N VAL A 6 7.58 -12.35 -19.49
CA VAL A 6 8.06 -12.41 -18.08
C VAL A 6 7.53 -11.29 -17.17
N LEU A 7 6.94 -10.23 -17.73
CA LEU A 7 6.44 -9.09 -16.94
C LEU A 7 5.04 -9.33 -16.33
N SER A 8 4.25 -10.27 -16.86
CA SER A 8 2.88 -10.53 -16.39
C SER A 8 2.85 -11.23 -15.03
N ASN A 9 3.75 -12.18 -14.80
CA ASN A 9 3.70 -13.07 -13.62
C ASN A 9 3.92 -12.34 -12.28
N ASN A 10 4.73 -11.28 -12.29
CA ASN A 10 5.02 -10.51 -11.07
C ASN A 10 3.85 -9.59 -10.67
N HIS A 11 3.13 -9.06 -11.65
CA HIS A 11 2.00 -8.16 -11.40
C HIS A 11 0.83 -8.91 -10.73
N ASP A 12 0.51 -10.10 -11.22
CA ASP A 12 -0.56 -10.93 -10.65
C ASP A 12 -0.25 -11.36 -9.21
N SER A 13 1.02 -11.67 -8.93
CA SER A 13 1.48 -12.04 -7.60
C SER A 13 1.34 -10.89 -6.60
N TYR A 14 1.77 -9.68 -6.99
CA TYR A 14 1.60 -8.47 -6.18
C TYR A 14 0.13 -8.22 -5.86
N ASN A 15 -0.76 -8.27 -6.86
CA ASN A 15 -2.18 -8.02 -6.69
C ASN A 15 -2.83 -9.01 -5.73
N ARG A 16 -2.47 -10.30 -5.81
CA ARG A 16 -2.95 -11.33 -4.89
C ARG A 16 -2.52 -11.05 -3.45
N ILE A 17 -1.27 -10.67 -3.23
CA ILE A 17 -0.75 -10.36 -1.89
C ILE A 17 -1.44 -9.09 -1.34
N ALA A 18 -1.53 -8.02 -2.14
CA ALA A 18 -2.19 -6.78 -1.74
C ALA A 18 -3.68 -7.01 -1.38
N ALA A 19 -4.39 -7.84 -2.15
CA ALA A 19 -5.77 -8.21 -1.85
C ALA A 19 -5.90 -9.02 -0.55
N ALA A 20 -4.98 -9.94 -0.28
CA ALA A 20 -4.95 -10.71 0.96
C ALA A 20 -4.70 -9.80 2.18
N VAL A 21 -3.71 -8.92 2.11
CA VAL A 21 -3.39 -7.94 3.17
C VAL A 21 -4.58 -7.01 3.44
N LEU A 22 -5.21 -6.48 2.38
CA LEU A 22 -6.39 -5.65 2.52
C LEU A 22 -7.55 -6.39 3.20
N LYS A 23 -7.80 -7.65 2.81
CA LYS A 23 -8.84 -8.48 3.42
C LYS A 23 -8.61 -8.66 4.92
N ASP A 24 -7.36 -8.89 5.34
CA ASP A 24 -7.01 -9.04 6.75
C ASP A 24 -7.15 -7.73 7.53
N LEU A 25 -6.70 -6.60 6.98
CA LEU A 25 -6.89 -5.28 7.61
C LEU A 25 -8.38 -4.99 7.84
N GLN A 26 -9.21 -5.27 6.83
CA GLN A 26 -10.65 -5.07 6.94
C GLN A 26 -11.31 -6.03 7.93
N ARG A 27 -10.83 -7.29 8.00
CA ARG A 27 -11.29 -8.27 8.99
C ARG A 27 -10.99 -7.77 10.41
N VAL A 28 -9.75 -7.38 10.69
CA VAL A 28 -9.36 -6.84 12.01
C VAL A 28 -10.13 -5.58 12.35
N GLY A 29 -10.30 -4.65 11.40
CA GLY A 29 -11.08 -3.43 11.61
C GLY A 29 -12.54 -3.71 12.00
N ARG A 30 -13.19 -4.69 11.35
CA ARG A 30 -14.55 -5.13 11.71
C ARG A 30 -14.59 -5.82 13.08
N GLU A 31 -13.64 -6.71 13.37
CA GLU A 31 -13.54 -7.39 14.67
C GLU A 31 -13.38 -6.39 15.83
N LYS A 32 -12.63 -5.29 15.59
CA LYS A 32 -12.44 -4.20 16.54
C LYS A 32 -13.54 -3.15 16.53
N ARG A 33 -14.61 -3.35 15.74
CA ARG A 33 -15.77 -2.45 15.63
C ARG A 33 -15.40 -1.03 15.23
N LEU A 34 -14.36 -0.88 14.41
CA LEU A 34 -14.01 0.41 13.82
C LEU A 34 -15.11 0.88 12.87
N THR A 35 -15.27 2.20 12.78
CA THR A 35 -16.19 2.80 11.82
C THR A 35 -15.70 2.57 10.39
N THR A 36 -16.61 2.61 9.41
CA THR A 36 -16.26 2.33 8.01
C THR A 36 -15.23 3.31 7.43
N PHE A 37 -15.15 4.55 7.94
CA PHE A 37 -14.18 5.54 7.48
C PHE A 37 -12.78 5.35 8.08
N GLU A 38 -12.64 4.57 9.15
CA GLU A 38 -11.35 4.20 9.74
C GLU A 38 -10.71 2.98 9.05
N ILE A 39 -11.50 2.22 8.28
CA ILE A 39 -11.05 0.98 7.63
C ILE A 39 -10.52 1.29 6.21
N PRO A 40 -9.26 0.95 5.88
CA PRO A 40 -8.69 1.17 4.54
C PRO A 40 -9.47 0.46 3.42
N LYS A 41 -9.61 1.15 2.28
CA LYS A 41 -10.26 0.63 1.06
C LYS A 41 -9.28 0.19 -0.02
N LYS A 42 -8.06 0.70 0.01
CA LYS A 42 -6.94 0.38 -0.91
C LYS A 42 -5.65 0.37 -0.11
N VAL A 43 -4.67 -0.40 -0.56
CA VAL A 43 -3.33 -0.49 0.04
C VAL A 43 -2.27 -0.52 -1.05
N HIS A 44 -1.12 0.08 -0.76
CA HIS A 44 0.10 -0.06 -1.55
C HIS A 44 1.13 -0.80 -0.69
N LEU A 45 1.80 -1.80 -1.27
CA LEU A 45 2.85 -2.55 -0.57
C LEU A 45 4.22 -2.08 -1.05
N ASP A 46 5.03 -1.60 -0.11
CA ASP A 46 6.43 -1.28 -0.36
C ASP A 46 7.28 -2.54 -0.14
N PRO A 47 8.04 -3.03 -1.13
CA PRO A 47 8.94 -4.18 -0.94
C PRO A 47 10.16 -3.84 -0.09
N MET A 48 10.47 -2.56 0.12
CA MET A 48 11.59 -2.11 0.94
C MET A 48 11.19 -1.93 2.40
N SER A 49 12.05 -2.37 3.31
CA SER A 49 11.86 -2.14 4.75
C SER A 49 12.14 -0.67 5.12
N TRP A 50 11.34 -0.13 6.04
CA TRP A 50 11.56 1.21 6.59
C TRP A 50 12.56 1.13 7.74
N THR A 51 13.72 1.73 7.54
CA THR A 51 14.79 1.80 8.55
C THR A 51 15.11 3.26 8.90
N PRO A 52 15.77 3.54 10.03
CA PRO A 52 16.21 4.90 10.35
C PRO A 52 17.05 5.53 9.24
N ASP A 53 17.92 4.73 8.59
CA ASP A 53 18.80 5.15 7.49
C ASP A 53 18.03 5.56 6.23
N THR A 54 16.87 4.95 5.97
CA THR A 54 15.98 5.38 4.87
C THR A 54 15.31 6.74 5.14
N GLY A 55 15.40 7.24 6.38
CA GLY A 55 14.78 8.49 6.80
C GLY A 55 13.26 8.42 6.96
N LEU A 56 12.64 7.25 6.80
CA LEU A 56 11.18 7.07 6.89
C LEU A 56 10.67 6.84 8.31
N VAL A 57 11.56 6.44 9.21
CA VAL A 57 11.27 6.23 10.64
C VAL A 57 12.33 6.88 11.52
N THR A 58 12.02 7.05 12.81
CA THR A 58 13.01 7.40 13.83
C THR A 58 13.84 6.19 14.23
N ASP A 59 14.90 6.40 15.01
CA ASP A 59 15.73 5.32 15.55
C ASP A 59 14.92 4.34 16.42
N ALA A 60 13.83 4.81 17.03
CA ALA A 60 12.86 4.01 17.76
C ALA A 60 11.74 3.41 16.89
N LEU A 61 11.91 3.40 15.56
CA LEU A 61 10.96 2.90 14.55
C LEU A 61 9.59 3.59 14.56
N LYS A 62 9.52 4.84 15.04
CA LYS A 62 8.29 5.66 14.92
C LYS A 62 8.22 6.28 13.53
N LEU A 63 7.03 6.29 12.92
CA LEU A 63 6.80 6.84 11.58
C LEU A 63 7.15 8.33 11.49
N LYS A 64 7.98 8.73 10.54
CA LYS A 64 8.18 10.13 10.15
C LYS A 64 7.13 10.49 9.09
N ARG A 65 5.94 10.88 9.54
CA ARG A 65 4.74 11.07 8.70
C ARG A 65 4.98 11.95 7.48
N PHE A 66 5.67 13.09 7.64
CA PHE A 66 5.99 13.99 6.54
C PHE A 66 6.84 13.32 5.45
N ASN A 67 7.90 12.60 5.84
CA ASN A 67 8.78 11.90 4.91
C ASN A 67 8.07 10.76 4.18
N LEU A 68 7.23 10.00 4.91
CA LEU A 68 6.40 8.95 4.33
C LEU A 68 5.41 9.52 3.31
N GLN A 69 4.73 10.62 3.66
CA GLN A 69 3.82 11.29 2.75
C GLN A 69 4.54 11.73 1.48
N LEU A 70 5.68 12.43 1.59
CA LEU A 70 6.47 12.84 0.43
C LEU A 70 6.90 11.66 -0.44
N ARG A 71 7.36 10.57 0.18
CA ARG A 71 7.83 9.37 -0.53
C ARG A 71 6.73 8.67 -1.32
N PHE A 72 5.52 8.59 -0.76
CA PHE A 72 4.39 7.81 -1.29
C PHE A 72 3.26 8.67 -1.87
N GLN A 73 3.47 9.99 -2.02
CA GLN A 73 2.42 10.90 -2.47
C GLN A 73 1.84 10.45 -3.82
N GLN A 74 2.69 10.02 -4.74
CA GLN A 74 2.27 9.58 -6.08
C GLN A 74 1.38 8.33 -6.02
N GLU A 75 1.73 7.35 -5.20
CA GLU A 75 0.94 6.13 -4.97
C GLU A 75 -0.41 6.46 -4.32
N ILE A 76 -0.40 7.36 -3.33
CA ILE A 76 -1.60 7.85 -2.65
C ILE A 76 -2.53 8.53 -3.66
N ASP A 77 -2.01 9.45 -4.47
CA ASP A 77 -2.79 10.18 -5.47
C ASP A 77 -3.43 9.20 -6.46
N ARG A 78 -2.66 8.24 -7.01
CA ARG A 78 -3.19 7.18 -7.88
C ARG A 78 -4.27 6.33 -7.22
N MET A 79 -4.19 6.10 -5.91
CA MET A 79 -5.24 5.36 -5.19
C MET A 79 -6.53 6.18 -5.02
N TYR A 80 -6.43 7.50 -4.92
CA TYR A 80 -7.58 8.40 -4.77
C TYR A 80 -8.14 8.92 -6.10
N GLU A 81 -7.42 8.75 -7.22
CA GLU A 81 -7.96 9.02 -8.55
C GLU A 81 -9.30 8.31 -8.73
N LYS A 82 -10.31 9.11 -9.14
CA LYS A 82 -11.63 8.58 -9.46
C LYS A 82 -11.49 7.74 -10.72
N SER A 83 -12.03 6.53 -10.69
CA SER A 83 -12.30 5.79 -11.92
C SER A 83 -13.42 6.53 -12.66
N THR A 84 -13.05 7.46 -13.52
CA THR A 84 -13.98 8.12 -14.45
C THR A 84 -14.51 7.06 -15.40
N ARG A 85 -15.59 6.39 -15.01
CA ARG A 85 -16.49 5.70 -15.94
C ARG A 85 -17.56 6.72 -16.31
N THR A 86 -17.23 7.59 -17.26
CA THR A 86 -18.22 8.33 -18.06
C THR A 86 -18.60 7.44 -19.23
#